data_AF-A0A832M3J1-F1
#
_entry.id   AF-A0A832M3J1-F1
#
_cell.length_a   1.000
_cell.length_b   1.000
_cell.length_c   1.000
_cell.angle_alpha   90.00
_cell.angle_beta   90.00
_cell.angle_gamma   90.00
#
_symmetry.space_group_name_H-M   'P 1'
#
loop_
_entity.id
_entity.type
_entity.pdbx_description
1 polymer ?
#
loop_
_entity_poly.entity_id
_entity_poly.type
_entity_poly.pdbx_seq_one_letter_code
_entity_poly.pdbx_strand_id
1 'polypeptide(L)' 'MGWLIDPDEQTVLVYRSNQETDRFDEPDELLPVSLFASELRLTVKDLFDGLME' A
#
# COMPACT_ATOMS: atom_id res chain seq x y z
N MET A 1 -3.36 6.73 9.43
CA MET A 1 -2.45 5.89 8.63
C MET A 1 -2.13 6.66 7.38
N GLY A 2 -0.87 6.68 6.99
CA GLY A 2 -0.42 7.29 5.74
C GLY A 2 0.35 6.27 4.92
N TRP A 3 0.26 6.38 3.60
CA TRP A 3 1.08 5.60 2.68
C TRP A 3 2.09 6.52 2.01
N LEU A 4 3.32 6.03 1.85
CA LEU A 4 4.29 6.56 0.90
C LEU A 4 4.43 5.51 -0.20
N ILE A 5 4.11 5.90 -1.42
CA ILE A 5 4.13 5.04 -2.60
C ILE A 5 5.35 5.45 -3.41
N ASP A 6 6.26 4.51 -3.66
CA ASP A 6 7.40 4.69 -4.54
C ASP A 6 7.14 3.92 -5.86
N PRO A 7 6.80 4.62 -6.96
CA PRO A 7 6.51 3.98 -8.24
C PRO A 7 7.74 3.34 -8.91
N ASP A 8 8.93 3.90 -8.71
CA ASP A 8 10.15 3.40 -9.33
C ASP A 8 10.57 2.06 -8.71
N GLU A 9 10.37 1.92 -7.40
CA GLU A 9 10.63 0.67 -6.65
C GLU A 9 9.39 -0.24 -6.52
N GLN A 10 8.22 0.16 -7.03
CA GLN A 10 6.93 -0.51 -6.82
C GLN A 10 6.69 -0.92 -5.36
N THR A 11 7.01 -0.02 -4.43
CA THR A 11 7.00 -0.29 -3.00
C THR A 11 6.03 0.65 -2.29
N VAL A 12 5.29 0.13 -1.30
CA VAL A 12 4.42 0.91 -0.42
C VAL A 12 4.92 0.84 1.01
N LEU A 13 5.23 1.99 1.59
CA LEU A 13 5.55 2.13 3.01
C LEU A 13 4.34 2.65 3.78
N VAL A 14 3.94 1.93 4.83
CA VAL A 14 2.76 2.24 5.62
C VAL A 14 3.16 2.77 6.99
N TYR A 15 2.70 3.98 7.30
CA TYR A 15 2.96 4.64 8.57
C TYR A 15 1.71 4.62 9.46
N ARG A 16 1.88 4.08 10.67
CA ARG A 16 0.86 4.05 11.73
C ARG A 16 1.42 4.70 12.99
N SER A 17 0.55 5.34 13.76
CA SER A 17 0.97 6.02 14.99
C SER A 17 1.58 5.02 15.97
N ASN A 18 2.76 5.32 16.50
CA ASN A 18 3.49 4.50 17.47
C ASN A 18 3.80 3.06 17.00
N GLN A 19 3.91 2.82 15.69
CA GLN A 19 4.32 1.53 15.13
C GLN A 19 5.48 1.76 14.16
N GLU A 20 6.29 0.72 13.94
CA GLU A 20 7.30 0.74 12.88
C GLU A 20 6.63 0.84 11.50
N THR A 21 7.40 1.31 10.53
CA THR A 21 6.94 1.40 9.15
C THR A 21 6.91 0.00 8.54
N ASP A 22 5.75 -0.40 8.03
CA ASP A 22 5.61 -1.65 7.28
C ASP A 22 5.96 -1.39 5.80
N ARG A 23 6.67 -2.32 5.17
CA ARG A 23 7.00 -2.31 3.74
C ARG A 23 6.21 -3.41 3.02
N PHE A 24 5.61 -3.06 1.89
CA PHE A 24 4.92 -3.97 0.99
C PHE A 24 5.48 -3.81 -0.43
N ASP A 25 6.02 -4.88 -0.99
CA ASP A 25 6.66 -4.90 -2.30
C ASP A 25 6.38 -6.19 -3.10
N GLU A 26 5.61 -7.12 -2.53
CA GLU A 26 5.19 -8.33 -3.24
C GLU A 26 3.85 -8.09 -3.96
N PRO A 27 3.71 -8.46 -5.26
CA PRO A 27 2.54 -8.11 -6.07
C PRO A 27 1.19 -8.49 -5.47
N ASP A 28 1.11 -9.67 -4.85
CA ASP A 28 -0.13 -10.23 -4.30
C ASP A 28 -0.40 -9.81 -2.84
N GLU A 29 0.48 -9.01 -2.22
CA GLU A 29 0.28 -8.52 -0.87
C GLU A 29 -0.91 -7.56 -0.81
N LEU A 30 -1.81 -7.82 0.14
CA LEU A 30 -2.93 -6.94 0.44
C LEU A 30 -2.46 -5.74 1.26
N LEU A 31 -2.69 -4.55 0.71
CA LEU A 31 -2.31 -3.32 1.36
C LEU A 31 -3.28 -2.99 2.51
N PRO A 32 -2.76 -2.62 3.69
CA PRO A 32 -3.59 -2.30 4.84
C PRO A 32 -4.30 -0.95 4.66
N VAL A 33 -5.63 -0.98 4.66
CA VAL A 33 -6.48 0.20 4.50
C VAL A 33 -7.02 0.70 5.84
N SER A 34 -7.36 1.98 5.90
CA SER A 34 -7.97 2.55 7.11
C SER A 34 -9.36 1.99 7.32
N LEU A 35 -9.84 1.95 8.57
CA LEU A 35 -11.11 1.31 8.93
C LEU A 35 -12.31 1.78 8.08
N PHE A 36 -12.34 3.06 7.71
CA PHE A 36 -13.40 3.62 6.87
C PHE A 36 -13.46 3.01 5.46
N ALA A 37 -12.35 2.44 4.98
CA ALA A 37 -12.20 1.81 3.67
C ALA A 37 -12.03 0.29 3.80
N SER A 38 -12.48 -0.32 4.88
CA SER A 38 -12.27 -1.76 5.18
C SER A 38 -12.77 -2.73 4.11
N GLU A 39 -13.72 -2.32 3.26
CA GLU A 39 -14.20 -3.12 2.13
C GLU A 39 -13.30 -3.04 0.89
N LEU A 40 -12.37 -2.09 0.85
CA LEU A 40 -11.39 -1.97 -0.22
C LEU A 40 -10.35 -3.08 -0.09
N ARG A 41 -10.32 -3.97 -1.07
CA ARG A 41 -9.24 -4.96 -1.25
C ARG A 41 -8.36 -4.46 -2.37
N LEU A 42 -7.14 -4.05 -2.03
CA LEU A 42 -6.16 -3.52 -2.97
C LEU A 42 -4.86 -4.26 -2.76
N THR A 43 -4.35 -4.91 -3.80
CA THR A 43 -3.00 -5.49 -3.80
C THR A 43 -1.96 -4.46 -4.23
N VAL A 44 -0.68 -4.75 -3.98
CA VAL A 44 0.44 -3.96 -4.53
C VAL A 44 0.33 -3.86 -6.06
N LYS A 45 0.03 -4.99 -6.72
CA LYS A 45 -0.17 -5.02 -8.17
C LYS A 45 -1.31 -4.10 -8.62
N ASP A 46 -2.48 -4.21 -7.98
CA ASP A 46 -3.64 -3.39 -8.35
C ASP A 46 -3.35 -1.89 -8.26
N LEU A 47 -2.57 -1.48 -7.26
CA LEU A 47 -2.17 -0.08 -7.07
C LEU A 47 -1.30 0.43 -8.23
N PHE A 48 -0.25 -0.32 -8.59
CA PHE A 48 0.70 0.13 -9.61
C PHE A 48 0.21 -0.06 -11.04
N ASP A 49 -0.63 -1.07 -11.30
CA ASP A 49 -1.35 -1.19 -12.57
C ASP A 49 -2.21 0.05 -12.87
N GLY A 50 -2.80 0.67 -11.83
CA GLY A 50 -3.63 1.87 -11.96
C GLY A 50 -2.87 3.19 -12.02
N LEU A 51 -1.57 3.20 -11.72
CA LEU A 51 -0.71 4.39 -11.75
C LEU A 51 0.09 4.52 -13.05
N MET A 52 0.27 3.42 -13.78
CA MET A 52 0.94 3.41 -15.07
C MET A 52 -0.09 3.59 -16.20
N GLU A 53 -0.39 4.85 -16.54
CA GLU A 53 -1.04 5.24 -17.81
C GLU A 53 0.01 5.67 -18.86
#